data_AF-A0A7S7AJB6-F1
#
_entry.id   AF-A0A7S7AJB6-F1
#
_cell.length_a   1.000
_cell.length_b   1.000
_cell.length_c   1.000
_cell.angle_alpha   90.00
_cell.angle_beta   90.00
_cell.angle_gamma   90.00
#
_symmetry.space_group_name_H-M   'P 1'
#
loop_
_entity.id
_entity.type
_entity.pdbx_description
1 polymer ?
#
loop_
_entity_poly.entity_id
_entity_poly.type
_entity_poly.pdbx_seq_one_letter_code
_entity_poly.pdbx_strand_id
1 'polypeptide(L)' 'MHFDDVEFEVDWDLAPENAVAWEMRESGCFKWFCNVDGGLDFEDAPSFGYTGDWRNSLRKRPEMEVERHALRGEHE' A
#
# COMPACT_ATOMS: atom_id res chain seq x y z
N MET A 1 -16.80 -21.03 -12.67
CA MET A 1 -15.96 -19.85 -12.88
C MET A 1 -15.50 -19.41 -11.52
N HIS A 2 -14.30 -19.79 -11.10
CA HIS A 2 -13.64 -19.10 -10.00
C HIS A 2 -13.17 -17.80 -10.62
N PHE A 3 -13.91 -16.72 -10.37
CA PHE A 3 -13.32 -15.41 -10.46
C PHE A 3 -12.26 -15.45 -9.38
N ASP A 4 -11.03 -15.64 -9.81
CA ASP A 4 -9.86 -15.37 -9.00
C ASP A 4 -10.17 -14.03 -8.33
N ASP A 5 -10.26 -14.06 -7.01
CA ASP A 5 -10.34 -12.88 -6.18
C ASP A 5 -9.03 -12.14 -6.49
N VAL A 6 -9.05 -11.30 -7.53
CA VAL A 6 -7.90 -10.47 -7.88
C VAL A 6 -7.84 -9.44 -6.76
N GLU A 7 -7.30 -9.86 -5.63
CA GLU A 7 -6.90 -8.98 -4.55
C GLU A 7 -5.92 -8.01 -5.19
N PHE A 8 -6.39 -6.79 -5.45
CA PHE A 8 -5.57 -5.73 -6.00
C PHE A 8 -4.33 -5.57 -5.13
N GLU A 9 -3.16 -5.62 -5.75
CA GLU A 9 -1.89 -5.42 -5.07
C GLU A 9 -1.44 -3.98 -5.33
N VAL A 10 -1.18 -3.25 -4.24
CA VAL A 10 -0.63 -1.90 -4.32
C VAL A 10 0.87 -2.03 -4.53
N ASP A 11 1.37 -1.54 -5.66
CA ASP A 11 2.80 -1.54 -5.94
C ASP A 11 3.47 -0.40 -5.16
N TRP A 12 4.08 -0.75 -4.04
CA TRP A 12 4.74 0.21 -3.14
C TRP A 12 6.08 0.72 -3.66
N ASP A 13 6.60 0.18 -4.78
CA ASP A 13 7.78 0.74 -5.46
C ASP A 13 7.45 2.09 -6.11
N LEU A 14 6.20 2.26 -6.55
CA LEU A 14 5.68 3.53 -7.09
C LEU A 14 5.31 4.54 -5.99
N ALA A 15 5.26 4.10 -4.74
CA ALA A 15 4.92 4.97 -3.62
C ALA A 15 6.13 5.81 -3.21
N PRO A 16 5.96 7.11 -2.89
CA PRO A 16 7.07 7.92 -2.40
C PRO A 16 7.61 7.38 -1.06
N GLU A 17 8.85 7.73 -0.69
CA GLU A 17 9.52 7.14 0.48
C GLU A 17 8.74 7.38 1.78
N ASN A 18 8.05 8.52 1.83
CA ASN A 18 7.26 9.00 2.95
C ASN A 18 5.80 8.52 2.89
N ALA A 19 5.39 7.76 1.87
CA ALA A 19 4.07 7.15 1.82
C ALA A 19 3.92 6.10 2.91
N VAL A 20 2.89 6.25 3.73
CA VAL A 20 2.51 5.35 4.82
C VAL A 20 1.24 4.56 4.49
N ALA A 21 0.41 5.04 3.57
CA ALA A 21 -0.79 4.36 3.13
C ALA A 21 -1.20 4.76 1.71
N TRP A 22 -2.13 4.00 1.15
CA TRP A 22 -2.80 4.26 -0.12
C TRP A 22 -4.31 4.21 0.11
N GLU A 23 -5.05 5.16 -0.43
CA GLU A 23 -6.51 5.18 -0.37
C GLU A 23 -7.14 5.69 -1.67
N MET A 24 -8.34 5.20 -1.95
CA MET A 24 -9.28 5.82 -2.88
C MET A 24 -10.17 6.80 -2.11
N ARG A 25 -10.25 8.03 -2.60
CA ARG A 25 -11.13 9.08 -2.08
C ARG A 25 -12.56 8.90 -2.59
N GLU A 26 -13.52 9.54 -1.93
CA GLU A 26 -14.94 9.49 -2.34
C GLU A 26 -15.18 9.92 -3.79
N SER A 27 -14.33 10.80 -4.32
CA SER A 27 -14.41 11.29 -5.70
C SER A 27 -13.90 10.28 -6.73
N GLY A 28 -13.37 9.13 -6.30
CA GLY A 28 -12.75 8.12 -7.16
C GLY A 28 -11.30 8.40 -7.56
N CYS A 29 -10.66 9.39 -6.91
CA CYS A 29 -9.24 9.64 -7.08
C CYS A 29 -8.43 8.79 -6.09
N PHE A 30 -7.28 8.29 -6.54
CA PHE A 30 -6.38 7.49 -5.71
C PHE A 30 -5.25 8.37 -5.21
N LYS A 31 -4.94 8.27 -3.92
CA LYS A 31 -3.94 9.11 -3.27
C LYS A 31 -3.02 8.29 -2.37
N TRP A 32 -1.73 8.65 -2.36
CA TRP A 32 -0.76 8.23 -1.37
C TRP A 32 -0.88 9.12 -0.14
N PHE A 33 -1.02 8.50 1.02
CA PHE A 33 -0.96 9.17 2.30
C PHE A 33 0.51 9.31 2.70
N CYS A 34 1.05 10.52 2.64
CA CYS A 34 2.47 10.78 2.86
C CYS A 34 2.67 11.48 4.20
N ASN A 35 3.58 10.98 5.02
CA ASN A 35 3.95 11.63 6.27
C ASN A 35 5.11 12.59 6.03
N VAL A 36 4.86 13.89 6.14
CA VAL A 36 5.86 14.94 5.91
C VAL A 36 6.20 15.66 7.22
N ASP A 37 7.37 16.29 7.28
CA ASP A 37 7.74 17.06 8.47
C ASP A 37 6.74 18.20 8.70
N GLY A 38 5.99 18.12 9.80
CA GLY A 38 4.95 19.10 10.14
C GLY A 38 3.53 18.77 9.68
N GLY A 39 3.27 17.59 9.08
CA GLY A 39 1.90 17.22 8.74
C GLY A 39 1.73 15.96 7.88
N LEU A 40 0.54 15.86 7.30
CA LEU A 40 0.16 14.79 6.38
C LEU A 40 -0.11 15.41 5.01
N ASP A 41 0.51 14.84 3.99
CA ASP A 41 0.35 15.23 2.61
C ASP A 41 -0.31 14.12 1.78
N PHE A 42 -0.86 14.48 0.63
CA PHE A 42 -1.60 13.57 -0.24
C PHE A 42 -1.12 13.70 -1.68
N GLU A 43 -0.42 12.68 -2.17
CA GLU A 43 0.09 12.66 -3.54
C GLU A 43 -0.79 11.80 -4.46
N ASP A 44 -0.78 12.07 -5.76
CA ASP A 44 -1.51 11.28 -6.76
C ASP A 44 -0.95 9.86 -6.84
N ALA A 45 -1.85 8.87 -6.79
CA ALA A 45 -1.51 7.47 -6.89
C ALA A 45 -2.19 6.82 -8.10
N PRO A 46 -1.62 5.73 -8.66
CA PRO A 46 -2.33 4.90 -9.61
C PRO A 46 -3.46 4.11 -8.94
N SER A 47 -4.42 3.66 -9.73
CA SER A 47 -5.57 2.89 -9.25
C SER A 47 -5.24 1.44 -8.90
N PHE A 48 -4.13 0.91 -9.42
CA PHE A 48 -3.74 -0.52 -9.32
C PHE A 48 -4.84 -1.50 -9.76
N GLY A 49 -5.81 -1.05 -10.55
CA GLY A 49 -6.97 -1.85 -10.94
C GLY A 49 -8.04 -2.00 -9.86
N TYR A 50 -7.98 -1.22 -8.77
CA TYR A 50 -9.02 -1.24 -7.73
C TYR A 50 -10.36 -0.73 -8.26
N THR A 51 -11.38 -1.57 -8.17
CA THR A 51 -12.77 -1.25 -8.56
C THR A 51 -13.76 -1.39 -7.41
N GLY A 52 -13.28 -1.55 -6.17
CA GLY A 52 -14.11 -1.73 -4.98
C GLY A 52 -14.60 -0.43 -4.36
N ASP A 53 -15.28 -0.53 -3.21
CA ASP A 53 -15.74 0.62 -2.43
C ASP A 53 -14.56 1.39 -1.84
N TRP A 54 -14.53 2.72 -2.06
CA TRP A 54 -13.49 3.59 -1.49
C TRP A 54 -13.29 3.41 0.03
N ARG A 55 -14.33 3.05 0.78
CA ARG A 55 -14.26 2.76 2.22
C ARG A 55 -13.40 1.55 2.58
N ASN A 56 -13.26 0.60 1.66
CA ASN A 56 -12.46 -0.61 1.80
C ASN A 56 -11.13 -0.52 1.05
N SER A 57 -10.82 0.64 0.46
CA SER A 57 -9.61 0.84 -0.35
C SER A 57 -8.35 1.08 0.49
N LEU A 58 -8.50 1.51 1.75
CA LEU A 58 -7.37 1.89 2.60
C LEU A 58 -6.41 0.72 2.77
N ARG A 59 -5.23 0.85 2.17
CA ARG A 59 -4.13 -0.10 2.28
C ARG A 59 -2.98 0.59 2.99
N LYS A 60 -2.55 0.05 4.12
CA LYS A 60 -1.36 0.58 4.82
C LYS A 60 -0.12 0.00 4.16
N ARG A 61 0.93 0.81 4.03
CA ARG A 61 2.23 0.30 3.62
C ARG A 61 2.63 -0.75 4.62
N PRO A 62 3.00 -1.98 4.20
CA PRO A 62 3.66 -2.87 5.12
C PRO A 62 4.88 -2.11 5.63
N GLU A 63 4.91 -1.79 6.92
CA GLU A 63 6.20 -1.59 7.58
C GLU A 63 6.95 -2.85 7.21
N MET A 64 8.03 -2.73 6.44
CA MET A 64 8.98 -3.82 6.36
C MET A 64 9.35 -4.07 7.81
N GLU A 65 8.69 -5.03 8.45
CA GLU A 65 9.35 -5.91 9.40
C GLU A 65 10.55 -6.36 8.58
N VAL A 66 11.65 -5.63 8.77
CA VAL A 66 12.98 -6.05 8.40
C VAL A 66 13.07 -7.39 9.08
N GLU A 67 12.70 -8.42 8.31
CA GLU A 67 12.59 -9.74 8.86
C GLU A 67 13.94 -10.00 9.45
N ARG A 68 13.89 -10.30 10.73
CA ARG A 68 14.96 -10.88 11.52
C ARG A 68 15.28 -12.29 11.00
N HIS A 69 15.20 -12.50 9.69
CA HIS A 69 15.74 -13.61 8.94
C HIS A 69 17.23 -13.39 8.66
N ALA A 70 17.93 -12.81 9.64
CA ALA A 70 19.32 -13.18 9.85
C ALA A 70 19.31 -14.67 10.25
N LEU A 71 19.47 -15.54 9.25
CA LEU A 71 20.20 -16.80 9.35
C LEU A 71 20.06 -17.53 10.69
N ARG A 72 18.92 -18.20 10.91
CA ARG A 72 18.94 -19.45 11.67
C ARG A 72 18.53 -20.59 10.75
N GLY A 73 19.30 -20.75 9.67
CA GLY A 73 19.47 -22.04 9.05
C GLY A 73 20.20 -22.92 10.06
N GLU A 74 19.55 -24.01 10.45
CA GLU A 74 20.19 -25.11 11.15
C GLU A 74 21.18 -25.79 10.20
N HIS A 75 22.44 -25.95 10.62
CA HIS A 75 23.25 -27.10 10.24
C HIS A 75 24.42 -27.28 11.22
N GLU A 76 24.51 -28.53 11.70
CA GLU A 76 25.59 -29.22 12.43
C GLU A 76 25.61 -29.13 13.97
#